data_AF-A0A2X2IRU3-F1
#
_entry.id   AF-A0A2X2IRU3-F1
#
_cell.length_a   1.000
_cell.length_b   1.000
_cell.length_c   1.000
_cell.angle_alpha   90.00
_cell.angle_beta   90.00
_cell.angle_gamma   90.00
#
_symmetry.space_group_name_H-M   'P 1'
#
loop_
_entity.id
_entity.type
_entity.pdbx_description
1 polymer ?
#
loop_
_entity_poly.entity_id
_entity_poly.type
_entity_poly.pdbx_seq_one_letter_code
_entity_poly.pdbx_strand_id
1 'polypeptide(L)' 'MIKVRRKYDRIFKERAVELSKNRKNLSELARELGISAAQLYKWRKE' A
#
# COMPACT_ATOMS: atom_id res chain seq x y z
N MET A 1 16.89 -15.17 -11.97
CA MET A 1 16.81 -13.83 -11.33
C MET A 1 15.91 -13.93 -10.10
N ILE A 2 16.48 -13.88 -8.89
CA ILE A 2 15.68 -13.91 -7.65
C ILE A 2 15.00 -12.55 -7.51
N LYS A 3 13.68 -12.48 -7.78
CA LYS A 3 12.88 -11.29 -7.45
C LYS A 3 12.83 -11.18 -5.93
N VAL A 4 13.72 -10.36 -5.35
CA VAL A 4 13.68 -10.02 -3.93
C VAL A 4 12.36 -9.30 -3.67
N ARG A 5 11.38 -10.03 -3.13
CA ARG A 5 10.12 -9.42 -2.68
C ARG A 5 10.47 -8.53 -1.49
N ARG A 6 10.33 -7.21 -1.65
CA ARG A 6 10.24 -6.30 -0.51
C ARG A 6 9.12 -6.80 0.39
N LYS A 7 9.48 -7.34 1.56
CA LYS A 7 8.51 -7.63 2.62
C LYS A 7 8.13 -6.30 3.23
N TYR A 8 6.90 -5.85 2.95
CA TYR A 8 6.28 -4.81 3.74
C TYR A 8 5.82 -5.44 5.05
N ASP A 9 6.10 -4.75 6.15
CA ASP A 9 5.65 -5.17 7.45
C ASP A 9 4.12 -5.23 7.49
N ARG A 10 3.57 -6.14 8.29
CA ARG A 10 2.11 -6.30 8.40
C ARG A 10 1.48 -5.02 8.92
N ILE A 11 2.13 -4.38 9.90
CA ILE A 11 1.69 -3.10 10.47
C ILE A 11 1.69 -1.99 9.40
N PHE A 12 2.67 -2.01 8.49
CA PHE A 12 2.71 -1.04 7.40
C PHE A 12 1.52 -1.21 6.45
N LYS A 13 1.20 -2.46 6.07
CA LYS A 13 0.03 -2.73 5.22
C LYS A 13 -1.27 -2.30 5.90
N GLU A 14 -1.48 -2.65 7.16
CA GLU A 14 -2.70 -2.31 7.89
C GLU A 14 -2.88 -0.78 7.99
N ARG A 15 -1.82 -0.04 8.36
CA ARG A 15 -1.85 1.43 8.39
C ARG A 15 -2.13 2.03 7.02
N ALA A 16 -1.51 1.51 5.97
CA ALA A 16 -1.72 1.98 4.60
C ALA A 16 -3.18 1.76 4.15
N VAL A 17 -3.76 0.61 4.46
CA VAL A 17 -5.17 0.29 4.17
C VAL A 17 -6.10 1.18 4.99
N GLU A 18 -5.84 1.39 6.27
CA GLU A 18 -6.63 2.27 7.14
C GLU A 18 -6.62 3.73 6.67
N LEU A 19 -5.45 4.26 6.33
CA LEU A 19 -5.30 5.59 5.72
C LEU A 19 -6.07 5.69 4.38
N SER A 20 -6.05 4.62 3.59
CA SER A 20 -6.77 4.57 2.31
C SER A 20 -8.30 4.60 2.47
N LYS A 21 -8.85 4.21 3.62
CA LYS A 21 -10.29 4.29 3.89
C LYS A 21 -10.73 5.74 4.14
N ASN A 22 -9.86 6.54 4.74
CA ASN A 22 -10.12 7.96 5.05
C ASN A 22 -9.78 8.90 3.88
N ARG A 23 -8.88 8.51 2.97
CA ARG A 23 -8.48 9.30 1.80
C ARG A 23 -9.33 8.95 0.57
N LYS A 24 -9.81 9.97 -0.15
CA LYS A 24 -10.45 9.77 -1.48
C LYS A 24 -9.45 9.35 -2.56
N ASN A 25 -8.16 9.67 -2.41
CA ASN A 25 -7.17 9.47 -3.46
C ASN A 25 -6.05 8.49 -3.04
N LEU A 26 -6.17 7.24 -3.47
CA LEU A 26 -5.19 6.18 -3.19
C LEU A 26 -3.87 6.40 -3.92
N SER A 27 -3.89 7.05 -5.08
CA SER A 27 -2.69 7.28 -5.89
C SER A 27 -1.73 8.26 -5.22
N GLU A 28 -2.26 9.33 -4.63
CA GLU A 28 -1.47 10.28 -3.85
C GLU A 28 -0.92 9.63 -2.59
N LEU A 29 -1.76 8.92 -1.83
CA LEU A 29 -1.34 8.22 -0.63
C LEU A 29 -0.24 7.19 -0.91
N ALA A 30 -0.35 6.45 -2.02
CA ALA A 30 0.69 5.51 -2.42
C ALA A 30 2.01 6.21 -2.74
N ARG A 31 1.96 7.39 -3.37
CA ARG A 31 3.14 8.20 -3.69
C ARG A 31 3.80 8.78 -2.44
N GLU A 32 3.01 9.22 -1.46
CA GLU A 32 3.50 9.64 -0.13
C GLU A 32 4.15 8.48 0.63
N LEU A 33 3.54 7.29 0.59
CA LEU A 33 4.05 6.09 1.25
C LEU A 33 5.20 5.40 0.49
N GLY A 34 5.58 5.89 -0.69
CA GLY A 34 6.63 5.31 -1.52
C GLY A 34 6.30 3.92 -2.09
N ILE A 35 5.01 3.57 -2.19
CA ILE A 35 4.53 2.31 -2.74
C ILE A 35 3.80 2.52 -4.06
N SER A 36 3.56 1.44 -4.80
CA SER A 36 2.71 1.54 -5.98
C SER A 36 1.24 1.61 -5.58
N ALA A 37 0.46 2.45 -6.26
CA ALA A 37 -0.99 2.52 -6.07
C ALA A 37 -1.65 1.14 -6.30
N ALA A 38 -1.14 0.36 -7.26
CA ALA A 38 -1.61 -1.00 -7.52
C ALA A 38 -1.45 -1.95 -6.32
N GLN A 39 -0.39 -1.81 -5.51
CA GLN A 39 -0.23 -2.58 -4.28
C GLN A 39 -1.25 -2.17 -3.22
N LEU A 40 -1.46 -0.86 -3.06
CA LEU A 40 -2.44 -0.34 -2.11
C LEU A 40 -3.87 -0.79 -2.47
N TYR A 41 -4.21 -0.78 -3.77
CA TYR A 41 -5.47 -1.34 -4.28
C TYR A 41 -5.61 -2.84 -3.99
N LYS A 42 -4.54 -3.63 -4.13
CA LYS A 42 -4.56 -5.05 -3.77
C LYS A 42 -4.80 -5.26 -2.28
N TRP A 43 -4.10 -4.53 -1.41
CA TRP A 43 -4.26 -4.67 0.04
C TRP A 43 -5.63 -4.21 0.54
N ARG A 44 -6.29 -3.28 -0.15
CA ARG A 44 -7.66 -2.86 0.18
C ARG A 44 -8.72 -3.91 -0.20
N LYS A 45 -8.43 -4.76 -1.19
CA LYS A 45 -9.35 -5.79 -1.70
C LYS A 45 -9.19 -7.13 -0.96
N GLU A 46 -8.03 -7.35 -0.36
CA GLU A 46 -7.71 -8.49 0.52
C GLU A 46 -8.49 -8.36 1.84
#